data_AF-A0A0G1JUI2-F1
#
_entry.id   AF-A0A0G1JUI2-F1
#
_cell.length_a   1.000
_cell.length_b   1.000
_cell.length_c   1.000
_cell.angle_alpha   90.00
_cell.angle_beta   90.00
_cell.angle_gamma   90.00
#
_symmetry.space_group_name_H-M   'P 1'
#
loop_
_entity.id
_entity.type
_entity.pdbx_description
1 polymer ?
#
loop_
_entity_poly.entity_id
_entity_poly.type
_entity_poly.pdbx_seq_one_letter_code
_entity_poly.pdbx_strand_id
1 'polypeptide(L)'
;MDIPKNYLEKLKSKRSLKITGERQECIQRFMDKINLERIGTKFKPATWKQINGLVAHVKIDDLYWLFKECERSDFFSKKFFGILKNLRAQK
;
A
#
# COMPACT_ATOMS: atom_id res chain seq x y z
N MET A 1 -26.72 24.13 -4.23
CA MET A 1 -25.32 23.70 -4.03
C MET A 1 -24.57 24.00 -5.32
N ASP A 2 -23.96 25.18 -5.42
CA ASP A 2 -23.20 25.58 -6.60
C ASP A 2 -21.85 24.87 -6.62
N ILE A 3 -21.72 23.88 -7.50
CA ILE A 3 -20.47 23.16 -7.68
C ILE A 3 -19.52 24.07 -8.46
N PRO A 4 -18.34 24.42 -7.92
CA PRO A 4 -17.39 25.28 -8.61
C PRO A 4 -17.00 24.69 -9.98
N LYS A 5 -16.92 25.54 -11.00
CA LYS A 5 -16.62 25.16 -12.40
C LYS A 5 -15.32 24.35 -12.54
N ASN A 6 -14.37 24.54 -11.63
CA ASN A 6 -13.06 23.87 -11.62
C ASN A 6 -13.04 22.57 -10.78
N TYR A 7 -14.20 22.08 -10.33
CA TYR A 7 -14.31 20.87 -9.49
C TYR A 7 -13.81 19.62 -10.22
N LEU A 8 -14.23 19.43 -11.47
CA LEU A 8 -13.82 18.29 -12.30
C LEU A 8 -12.31 18.33 -12.62
N GLU A 9 -11.74 19.52 -12.81
CA GLU A 9 -10.30 19.69 -13.06
C GLU A 9 -9.47 19.38 -11.81
N LYS A 10 -9.92 19.81 -10.62
CA LYS A 10 -9.31 19.44 -9.35
C LYS A 10 -9.34 17.93 -9.09
N LEU A 11 -10.36 17.22 -9.56
CA LEU A 11 -10.44 15.77 -9.44
C LEU A 11 -9.50 15.07 -10.43
N LYS A 12 -9.40 15.57 -11.67
CA LYS A 12 -8.46 15.04 -12.69
C LYS A 12 -6.99 15.24 -12.34
N SER A 13 -6.65 16.26 -11.54
CA SER A 13 -5.25 16.55 -11.16
C SER A 13 -4.66 15.55 -10.15
N LYS A 14 -5.47 14.63 -9.61
CA LYS A 14 -5.00 13.46 -8.86
C LYS A 14 -4.36 12.47 -9.84
N ARG A 15 -3.20 12.84 -10.39
CA ARG A 15 -2.41 12.02 -11.31
C ARG A 15 -2.21 10.65 -10.68
N SER A 16 -2.60 9.60 -11.39
CA SER A 16 -2.11 8.26 -11.07
C SER A 16 -0.58 8.32 -11.08
N LEU A 17 0.04 7.87 -10.00
CA LEU A 17 1.49 7.74 -9.97
C LEU A 17 1.85 6.82 -11.14
N LYS A 18 2.61 7.33 -12.11
CA LYS A 18 3.16 6.49 -13.18
C LYS A 18 4.14 5.56 -12.48
N ILE A 19 3.77 4.29 -12.35
CA ILE A 19 4.62 3.26 -11.79
C ILE A 19 5.76 3.07 -12.79
N THR A 20 6.98 3.45 -12.41
CA THR A 20 8.16 3.44 -13.28
C THR A 20 9.14 2.32 -12.94
N GLY A 21 8.91 1.53 -11.90
CA GLY A 21 9.79 0.41 -11.54
C GLY A 21 9.16 -0.66 -10.66
N GLU A 22 9.79 -1.84 -10.64
CA GLU A 22 9.35 -3.05 -9.95
C GLU A 22 9.03 -2.82 -8.47
N ARG A 23 9.88 -2.07 -7.76
CA ARG A 23 9.64 -1.75 -6.35
C ARG A 23 8.34 -0.98 -6.16
N GLN A 24 8.08 0.01 -7.02
CA GLN A 24 6.88 0.82 -6.94
C GLN A 24 5.63 0.00 -7.25
N GLU A 25 5.75 -0.96 -8.17
CA GLU A 25 4.71 -1.92 -8.48
C GLU A 25 4.40 -2.81 -7.26
N CYS A 26 5.42 -3.35 -6.59
CA CYS A 26 5.22 -4.11 -5.35
C CYS A 26 4.52 -3.28 -4.28
N ILE A 27 4.96 -2.03 -4.06
CA ILE A 27 4.32 -1.13 -3.09
C ILE A 27 2.85 -0.87 -3.44
N GLN A 28 2.55 -0.67 -4.72
CA GLN A 28 1.18 -0.50 -5.19
C GLN A 28 0.34 -1.74 -4.89
N ARG A 29 0.84 -2.94 -5.21
CA ARG A 29 0.15 -4.21 -4.92
C ARG A 29 -0.12 -4.41 -3.42
N PHE A 30 0.85 -4.09 -2.56
CA PHE A 30 0.65 -4.11 -1.10
C PHE A 30 -0.45 -3.14 -0.66
N MET A 31 -0.41 -1.90 -1.15
CA MET A 31 -1.40 -0.89 -0.82
C MET A 31 -2.80 -1.31 -1.23
N ASP A 32 -2.96 -1.85 -2.45
CA ASP A 32 -4.25 -2.26 -2.98
C ASP A 32 -4.84 -3.41 -2.18
N LYS A 33 -4.07 -4.46 -1.87
CA LYS A 33 -4.52 -5.59 -1.03
C LYS A 33 -4.90 -5.16 0.38
N ILE A 34 -4.11 -4.30 1.03
CA ILE A 34 -4.42 -3.76 2.36
C ILE A 34 -5.70 -2.91 2.31
N ASN A 35 -5.88 -2.11 1.26
CA ASN A 35 -7.04 -1.25 1.14
C ASN A 35 -8.32 -2.04 0.84
N LEU A 36 -8.22 -3.14 0.07
CA LEU A 36 -9.32 -4.07 -0.14
C LEU A 36 -9.86 -4.62 1.18
N GLU A 37 -8.98 -5.04 2.09
CA GLU A 37 -9.38 -5.52 3.43
C GLU A 37 -9.97 -4.42 4.31
N ARG A 38 -9.65 -3.15 4.04
CA ARG A 38 -10.17 -2.01 4.80
C ARG A 38 -11.53 -1.54 4.32
N ILE A 39 -12.00 -1.98 3.14
CA ILE A 39 -13.34 -1.65 2.65
C ILE A 39 -14.38 -2.15 3.66
N GLY A 40 -15.31 -1.28 4.06
CA GLY A 40 -16.33 -1.60 5.06
C GLY A 40 -15.85 -1.58 6.52
N THR A 41 -14.58 -1.27 6.77
CA THR A 41 -14.04 -1.07 8.12
C THR A 41 -13.99 0.41 8.50
N LYS A 42 -13.80 0.71 9.79
CA LYS A 42 -13.55 2.08 10.28
C LYS A 42 -12.16 2.63 9.94
N PHE A 43 -11.27 1.82 9.35
CA PHE A 43 -9.89 2.20 9.12
C PHE A 43 -9.75 3.02 7.83
N LYS A 44 -9.02 4.15 7.92
CA LYS A 44 -8.71 4.96 6.74
C LYS A 44 -7.89 4.14 5.73
N PRO A 45 -8.09 4.33 4.41
CA PRO A 45 -7.25 3.72 3.40
C PRO A 45 -5.77 4.05 3.63
N ALA A 46 -4.91 3.04 3.51
CA ALA A 46 -3.47 3.23 3.49
C ALA A 46 -3.07 4.01 2.24
N THR A 47 -2.15 4.96 2.44
CA THR A 47 -1.56 5.75 1.37
C THR A 47 -0.26 5.12 0.88
N TRP A 48 0.07 5.33 -0.39
CA TRP A 48 1.32 4.84 -0.99
C TRP A 48 2.55 5.25 -0.17
N LYS A 49 2.59 6.51 0.31
CA LYS A 49 3.69 7.04 1.14
C LYS A 49 3.85 6.26 2.45
N GLN A 50 2.75 5.86 3.09
CA GLN A 50 2.81 5.06 4.32
C GLN A 50 3.37 3.66 4.04
N ILE A 51 2.87 2.98 3.01
CA ILE A 51 3.36 1.64 2.66
C ILE A 51 4.83 1.69 2.24
N ASN A 52 5.23 2.65 1.40
CA ASN A 52 6.62 2.84 1.01
C ASN A 52 7.53 3.08 2.23
N GLY A 53 7.12 3.93 3.19
CA GLY A 53 7.86 4.16 4.42
C GLY A 53 8.00 2.91 5.30
N LEU A 54 6.96 2.06 5.33
CA LEU A 54 7.00 0.79 6.05
C LEU A 54 8.00 -0.19 5.45
N VAL A 55 8.03 -0.32 4.13
CA VAL A 55 8.89 -1.28 3.44
C VAL A 55 10.24 -0.70 2.99
N ALA A 56 10.51 0.58 3.26
CA ALA A 56 11.70 1.31 2.79
C ALA A 56 13.03 0.58 3.08
N HIS A 57 13.10 -0.13 4.21
CA HIS A 57 14.28 -0.85 4.66
C HIS A 57 14.40 -2.29 4.12
N VAL A 58 13.39 -2.77 3.38
CA VAL A 58 13.31 -4.13 2.84
C VAL A 58 13.86 -4.15 1.42
N LYS A 59 14.71 -5.12 1.10
CA LYS A 59 15.27 -5.32 -0.25
C LYS A 59 14.18 -5.76 -1.22
N ILE A 60 14.39 -5.56 -2.52
CA ILE A 60 13.35 -5.85 -3.52
C ILE A 60 13.00 -7.34 -3.60
N ASP A 61 13.99 -8.23 -3.51
CA ASP A 61 13.78 -9.69 -3.53
C ASP A 61 12.89 -10.13 -2.36
N ASP A 62 13.16 -9.57 -1.17
CA ASP A 62 12.38 -9.82 0.04
C ASP A 62 10.95 -9.27 -0.07
N LEU A 63 10.70 -8.23 -0.89
CA LEU A 63 9.34 -7.72 -1.12
C LEU A 63 8.48 -8.74 -1.88
N TYR A 64 9.04 -9.43 -2.86
CA TYR A 64 8.29 -10.46 -3.60
C TYR A 64 7.96 -11.66 -2.70
N TRP A 65 8.92 -12.09 -1.88
CA TRP A 65 8.67 -13.13 -0.87
C TRP A 65 7.62 -12.69 0.14
N LEU A 66 7.75 -11.48 0.70
CA LEU A 66 6.80 -10.91 1.66
C LEU A 66 5.39 -10.86 1.07
N PHE A 67 5.25 -10.44 -0.19
CA PHE A 67 3.95 -10.37 -0.85
C PHE A 67 3.29 -11.74 -0.94
N LYS A 68 4.02 -12.75 -1.44
CA LYS A 68 3.51 -14.14 -1.54
C LYS A 68 3.14 -14.71 -0.17
N GLU A 69 3.94 -14.43 0.86
CA GLU A 69 3.68 -14.91 2.22
C GLU A 69 2.44 -14.24 2.84
N CYS A 70 2.17 -12.97 2.49
CA CYS A 70 0.94 -12.29 2.90
C CYS A 70 -0.30 -12.80 2.14
N GLU A 71 -0.18 -13.14 0.84
CA GLU A 71 -1.28 -13.70 0.06
C GLU A 71 -1.70 -15.10 0.50
N ARG A 72 -0.78 -15.87 1.08
CA ARG A 72 -1.08 -17.21 1.63
C ARG A 72 -1.83 -17.17 2.96
N SER A 73 -1.93 -16.01 3.60
CA SER A 73 -2.59 -15.85 4.89
C SER A 73 -4.05 -15.45 4.71
N ASP A 74 -4.92 -15.89 5.63
CA ASP A 74 -6.33 -15.45 5.67
C ASP A 74 -6.51 -13.93 5.83
N PHE A 75 -5.52 -13.26 6.43
CA PHE A 75 -5.53 -11.82 6.67
C PHE A 75 -4.21 -11.19 6.22
N PHE A 76 -4.23 -10.61 5.03
CA PHE A 76 -3.08 -10.01 4.36
C PHE A 76 -2.44 -8.91 5.22
N SER A 77 -3.24 -7.94 5.67
CA SER A 77 -2.72 -6.81 6.44
C SER A 77 -2.12 -7.25 7.77
N LYS A 78 -2.76 -8.16 8.49
CA LYS A 78 -2.26 -8.69 9.78
C LYS A 78 -0.91 -9.38 9.60
N LYS A 79 -0.77 -10.23 8.58
CA LYS A 79 0.48 -10.93 8.26
C LYS A 79 1.57 -9.94 7.84
N PHE A 80 1.25 -8.97 6.97
CA PHE A 80 2.17 -7.92 6.51
C PHE A 80 2.77 -7.13 7.68
N PHE A 81 1.94 -6.60 8.58
CA PHE A 81 2.43 -5.86 9.74
C PHE A 81 3.18 -6.73 10.74
N GLY A 82 2.76 -7.99 10.91
CA GLY A 82 3.44 -8.96 11.79
C GLY A 82 4.86 -9.26 11.33
N ILE A 83 5.05 -9.57 10.05
CA ILE A 83 6.38 -9.84 9.47
C ILE A 83 7.27 -8.59 9.58
N LEU A 84 6.78 -7.42 9.19
CA LEU A 84 7.58 -6.19 9.27
C LEU A 84 7.97 -5.82 10.70
N LYS A 85 7.11 -6.09 11.69
CA LYS A 85 7.44 -5.89 13.10
C LYS A 85 8.58 -6.81 13.54
N ASN A 86 8.54 -8.08 13.14
CA ASN A 86 9.59 -9.05 13.47
C ASN A 86 10.93 -8.70 12.80
N LEU A 87 10.92 -8.28 11.53
CA LEU A 87 12.14 -7.82 10.84
C LEU A 87 12.77 -6.60 11.53
N ARG A 88 11.96 -5.70 12.08
CA ARG A 88 12.46 -4.54 12.84
C ARG A 88 13.02 -4.92 14.21
N ALA A 89 12.49 -5.97 14.84
CA ALA A 89 12.94 -6.40 16.18
C ALA A 89 14.25 -7.21 16.15
N GLN A 90 14.66 -7.71 14.97
CA GLN A 90 15.90 -8.46 14.77
C GLN A 90 17.10 -7.54 14.43
N LYS A 91 16.89 -6.22 14.43
CA LYS A 91 17.89 -5.19 14.17
C LYS A 91 18.26 -4.48 15.45
#